data_AF-A0A935LIL9-F1
#
_entry.id   AF-A0A935LIL9-F1
#
_cell.length_a   1.000
_cell.length_b   1.000
_cell.length_c   1.000
_cell.angle_alpha   90.00
_cell.angle_beta   90.00
_cell.angle_gamma   90.00
#
_symmetry.space_group_name_H-M   'P 1'
#
loop_
_entity.id
_entity.type
_entity.pdbx_description
1 polymer ?
#
loop_
_entity_poly.entity_id
_entity_poly.type
_entity_poly.pdbx_seq_one_letter_code
_entity_poly.pdbx_strand_id
1 'polypeptide(L)'
;MTMTVKLDAALERALRSRCAAVGCSASALMREALLAYLAQTEPPTPSAYALGHDLFGRHAGPQDLVSQRKAELQQIWDQKHPALPVAPDYDKA
;
A
#
# COMPACT_ATOMS: atom_id res chain seq x y z
N MET A 1 4.22 -23.30 -11.59
CA MET A 1 2.90 -23.87 -11.26
C MET A 1 2.21 -24.32 -12.54
N THR A 2 1.54 -25.47 -12.53
CA THR A 2 0.76 -26.01 -13.66
C THR A 2 -0.73 -25.95 -13.34
N MET A 3 -1.55 -25.57 -14.31
CA MET A 3 -3.01 -25.56 -14.23
C MET A 3 -3.58 -26.15 -15.51
N THR A 4 -4.68 -26.89 -15.40
CA THR A 4 -5.39 -27.48 -16.54
C THR A 4 -6.68 -26.70 -16.78
N VAL A 5 -6.89 -26.24 -18.01
CA VAL A 5 -8.09 -25.49 -18.41
C VAL A 5 -8.75 -26.24 -19.56
N LYS A 6 -10.08 -26.43 -19.47
CA LYS A 6 -10.87 -26.98 -20.57
C LYS A 6 -11.16 -25.87 -21.57
N LEU A 7 -10.77 -26.09 -22.82
CA LEU A 7 -11.10 -25.20 -23.93
C LEU A 7 -12.25 -25.82 -24.72
N ASP A 8 -13.16 -24.98 -25.22
CA ASP A 8 -14.12 -25.45 -26.20
C ASP A 8 -13.42 -25.73 -27.55
N ALA A 9 -14.08 -26.50 -28.41
CA ALA A 9 -13.53 -26.94 -29.68
C ALA A 9 -13.30 -25.79 -30.69
N ALA A 10 -13.99 -24.66 -30.56
CA ALA A 10 -13.76 -23.51 -31.42
C ALA A 10 -12.48 -22.78 -31.00
N LEU A 11 -12.31 -22.55 -29.70
CA LEU A 11 -11.14 -21.90 -29.12
C LEU A 11 -9.87 -22.73 -29.32
N GLU A 12 -9.93 -24.06 -29.15
CA GLU A 12 -8.78 -24.92 -29.41
C GLU A 12 -8.33 -24.84 -30.88
N ARG A 13 -9.27 -24.89 -31.83
CA ARG A 13 -8.95 -24.77 -33.26
C ARG A 13 -8.32 -23.42 -33.59
N ALA A 14 -8.87 -22.33 -33.05
CA ALA A 14 -8.32 -21.00 -33.22
C ALA A 14 -6.89 -20.89 -32.64
N LEU A 15 -6.68 -21.42 -31.43
CA LEU A 15 -5.37 -21.44 -30.77
C LEU A 15 -4.35 -22.21 -31.62
N ARG A 16 -4.70 -23.42 -32.09
CA ARG A 16 -3.82 -24.25 -32.91
C ARG A 16 -3.47 -23.59 -34.25
N SER A 17 -4.45 -22.97 -34.91
CA SER A 17 -4.23 -22.22 -36.14
C SER A 17 -3.27 -21.04 -35.92
N ARG A 18 -3.45 -20.29 -34.83
CA ARG A 18 -2.60 -19.15 -34.48
C ARG A 18 -1.17 -19.59 -34.15
N CYS A 19 -1.01 -20.67 -33.38
CA CYS A 19 0.30 -21.25 -33.09
C CYS A 19 1.04 -21.68 -34.35
N ALA A 20 0.34 -22.31 -35.30
CA ALA A 20 0.94 -22.72 -36.58
C ALA A 20 1.39 -21.53 -37.42
N ALA A 21 0.63 -20.43 -37.44
CA ALA A 21 0.97 -19.22 -38.18
C ALA A 21 2.16 -18.45 -37.58
N VAL A 22 2.27 -18.41 -36.25
CA VAL A 22 3.30 -17.64 -35.53
C VAL A 22 4.56 -18.48 -35.25
N GLY A 23 4.46 -19.81 -35.33
CA GLY A 23 5.57 -20.73 -35.01
C GLY A 23 5.85 -20.84 -33.52
N CYS A 24 4.84 -20.65 -32.66
CA CYS A 24 4.98 -20.69 -31.20
C CYS A 24 4.17 -21.86 -30.59
N SER A 25 4.56 -22.29 -29.39
CA SER A 25 3.81 -23.33 -28.67
C SER A 25 2.50 -22.77 -28.09
N ALA A 26 1.49 -23.62 -27.95
CA ALA A 26 0.21 -23.26 -27.32
C ALA A 26 0.40 -22.67 -25.92
N SER A 27 1.31 -23.25 -25.13
CA SER A 27 1.64 -22.75 -23.80
C SER A 27 2.30 -21.37 -23.79
N ALA A 28 3.15 -21.07 -24.78
CA ALA A 28 3.76 -19.75 -24.93
C ALA A 28 2.70 -18.70 -25.28
N LEU A 29 1.86 -19.00 -26.28
CA LEU A 29 0.78 -18.12 -26.69
C LEU A 29 -0.24 -17.87 -25.57
N MET A 30 -0.63 -18.91 -24.82
CA MET A 30 -1.53 -18.78 -23.67
C MET A 30 -0.93 -17.92 -22.57
N ARG A 31 0.38 -18.06 -22.28
CA ARG A 31 1.06 -17.24 -21.29
C ARG A 31 1.06 -15.77 -21.69
N GLU A 32 1.40 -15.45 -22.93
CA GLU A 32 1.41 -14.07 -23.44
C GLU A 32 0.01 -13.46 -23.42
N ALA A 33 -1.01 -14.20 -23.86
CA ALA A 33 -2.39 -13.75 -23.84
C ALA A 33 -2.86 -13.45 -22.41
N LEU A 34 -2.52 -14.32 -21.44
CA LEU A 34 -2.84 -14.09 -20.03
C LEU A 34 -2.10 -12.89 -19.45
N LEU A 35 -0.81 -12.71 -19.75
CA LEU A 35 -0.05 -11.53 -19.32
C LEU A 35 -0.66 -10.25 -19.87
N ALA A 36 -0.99 -10.24 -21.15
CA ALA A 36 -1.64 -9.09 -21.80
C ALA A 36 -3.02 -8.80 -21.19
N TYR A 37 -3.81 -9.83 -20.91
CA TYR A 37 -5.11 -9.67 -20.25
C TYR A 37 -4.95 -9.08 -18.85
N LEU A 38 -4.06 -9.65 -18.03
CA LEU A 38 -3.83 -9.19 -16.66
C LEU A 38 -3.33 -7.75 -16.63
N ALA A 39 -2.40 -7.37 -17.49
CA ALA A 39 -1.91 -5.99 -17.58
C ALA A 39 -3.01 -4.99 -17.98
N GLN A 40 -3.96 -5.39 -18.83
CA GLN A 40 -5.10 -4.54 -19.20
C GLN A 40 -6.12 -4.41 -18.07
N THR A 41 -6.28 -5.46 -17.26
CA THR A 41 -7.26 -5.51 -16.17
C THR A 41 -6.68 -5.17 -14.81
N GLU A 42 -5.39 -4.86 -14.74
CA GLU A 42 -4.73 -4.51 -13.49
C GLU A 42 -5.42 -3.24 -12.95
N PRO A 43 -6.07 -3.31 -11.78
CA PRO A 43 -6.66 -2.12 -11.20
C PRO A 43 -5.53 -1.11 -10.99
N PRO A 44 -5.76 0.18 -11.29
CA PRO A 44 -4.73 1.20 -11.12
C PRO A 44 -4.26 1.13 -9.67
N THR A 45 -2.96 0.86 -9.48
CA THR A 45 -2.38 0.87 -8.14
C THR A 45 -2.54 2.29 -7.61
N PRO A 46 -3.33 2.51 -6.54
CA PRO A 46 -3.58 3.85 -6.07
C PRO A 46 -2.26 4.45 -5.60
N SER A 47 -1.95 5.67 -6.04
CA SER A 47 -0.75 6.37 -5.59
C SER A 47 -0.81 6.59 -4.07
N ALA A 48 0.34 6.76 -3.42
CA ALA A 48 0.38 7.07 -1.98
C ALA A 48 -0.47 8.32 -1.64
N TYR A 49 -0.55 9.29 -2.56
CA TYR A 49 -1.44 10.43 -2.43
C TYR A 49 -2.92 10.03 -2.51
N ALA A 50 -3.30 9.23 -3.52
CA ALA A 50 -4.69 8.78 -3.68
C ALA A 50 -5.17 7.95 -2.49
N LEU A 51 -4.29 7.12 -1.93
CA LEU A 51 -4.55 6.33 -0.72
C LEU A 51 -4.76 7.16 0.54
N GLY A 52 -4.12 8.34 0.63
CA GLY A 52 -4.21 9.21 1.81
C GLY A 52 -5.17 10.39 1.66
N HIS A 53 -5.80 10.55 0.50
CA HIS A 53 -6.58 11.75 0.15
C HIS A 53 -7.72 12.04 1.14
N ASP A 54 -8.38 10.99 1.62
CA ASP A 54 -9.46 11.04 2.61
C ASP A 54 -8.97 11.24 4.06
N LEU A 55 -7.68 10.99 4.31
CA LEU A 55 -7.04 11.12 5.63
C LEU A 55 -6.31 12.46 5.79
N PHE A 56 -5.81 13.06 4.71
CA PHE A 56 -5.09 14.33 4.77
C PHE A 56 -6.01 15.45 5.29
N GLY A 57 -5.51 16.21 6.28
CA GLY A 57 -6.25 17.35 6.85
C GLY A 57 -7.36 16.97 7.83
N ARG A 58 -7.66 15.68 8.04
CA ARG A 58 -8.64 15.23 9.05
C ARG A 58 -8.25 15.66 10.47
N HIS A 59 -6.96 15.75 10.74
CA HIS A 59 -6.41 16.30 11.96
C HIS A 59 -5.43 17.40 11.58
N ALA A 60 -5.68 18.61 12.09
CA ALA A 60 -4.79 19.74 11.96
C ALA A 60 -4.26 20.10 13.35
N GLY A 61 -2.94 20.15 13.49
CA GLY A 61 -2.29 20.70 14.67
C GLY A 61 -2.14 22.23 14.56
N PRO A 62 -1.59 22.86 15.61
CA PRO A 62 -1.18 24.26 15.57
C PRO A 62 -0.30 24.59 14.35
N GLN A 63 -0.50 25.77 13.75
CA GLN A 63 0.20 26.22 12.54
C GLN A 63 1.71 26.37 12.76
N ASP A 64 2.12 26.62 14.00
CA ASP A 64 3.49 26.78 14.46
C ASP A 64 4.09 25.51 15.07
N LEU A 65 3.38 24.37 14.99
CA LEU A 65 3.84 23.10 15.54
C LEU A 65 5.19 22.67 14.97
N VAL A 66 5.51 23.03 13.73
CA VAL A 66 6.84 22.76 13.15
C VAL A 66 7.93 23.52 13.90
N SER A 67 7.69 24.79 14.22
CA SER A 67 8.61 25.66 14.95
C SER A 67 8.67 25.34 16.44
N GLN A 68 7.56 24.90 17.02
CA GLN A 68 7.43 24.64 18.47
C GLN A 68 7.49 23.15 18.84
N ARG A 69 7.80 22.27 17.88
CA ARG A 69 7.72 20.80 18.03
C ARG A 69 8.31 20.27 19.33
N LYS A 70 9.48 20.76 19.73
CA LYS A 70 10.17 20.31 20.95
C LYS A 70 9.42 20.69 22.23
N ALA A 71 8.90 21.92 22.28
CA ALA A 71 8.15 22.41 23.43
C ALA A 71 6.82 21.66 23.58
N GLU A 72 6.09 21.48 22.47
CA GLU A 72 4.85 20.69 22.41
C GLU A 72 5.07 19.24 22.87
N LEU A 73 6.14 18.58 22.40
CA LEU A 73 6.47 17.23 22.84
C LEU A 73 6.81 17.16 24.33
N GLN A 74 7.56 18.14 24.85
CA GLN A 74 7.88 18.22 26.28
C GLN A 74 6.62 18.41 27.12
N GLN A 75 5.71 19.29 26.69
CA GLN A 75 4.44 19.52 27.38
C GLN A 75 3.56 18.27 27.41
N ILE A 76 3.45 17.55 26.28
CA ILE A 76 2.72 16.27 26.22
C ILE A 76 3.38 15.24 27.14
N TRP A 77 4.72 15.22 27.21
CA TRP A 77 5.46 14.33 28.08
C TRP A 77 5.19 14.62 29.56
N ASP A 78 5.29 15.88 29.98
CA ASP A 78 5.06 16.32 31.35
C ASP A 78 3.62 16.08 31.81
N GLN A 79 2.64 16.24 30.90
CA GLN A 79 1.23 15.89 31.17
C GLN A 79 1.04 14.39 31.43
N LYS A 80 1.75 13.53 30.71
CA LYS A 80 1.70 12.07 30.90
C LYS A 80 2.49 11.61 32.12
N HIS A 81 3.55 12.34 32.45
CA HIS A 81 4.48 12.05 33.53
C HIS A 81 4.57 13.24 34.50
N PRO A 82 3.49 13.56 35.23
CA PRO A 82 3.52 14.66 36.17
C PRO A 82 4.59 14.37 37.22
N ALA A 83 5.51 15.31 37.42
CA ALA A 83 6.52 15.21 38.46
C ALA A 83 5.82 15.11 39.82
N LEU A 84 6.17 14.09 40.60
CA LEU A 84 5.70 13.98 41.98
C LEU A 84 6.21 15.19 42.78
N PRO A 85 5.39 15.77 43.68
CA PRO A 85 5.83 16.88 44.50
C PRO A 85 7.04 16.43 45.33
N VAL A 86 8.15 17.14 45.17
CA VAL A 86 9.33 16.99 46.01
C VAL A 86 8.92 17.37 47.43
N ALA A 87 8.96 16.43 48.36
CA ALA A 87 8.67 16.68 49.76
C ALA A 87 9.60 17.78 50.27
N PRO A 88 9.12 18.74 51.09
CA PRO A 88 10.00 19.76 51.65
C PRO A 88 11.08 19.09 52.51
N ASP A 89 12.34 19.46 52.27
CA ASP A 89 13.49 19.06 53.08
C ASP A 89 13.26 19.54 54.52
N TYR A 90 12.88 18.62 55.41
CA TYR A 90 12.76 18.89 56.84
C TYR A 90 14.11 18.82 57.58
N ASP A 91 15.23 18.69 56.87
CA ASP A 91 16.55 18.42 57.47
C ASP A 91 17.42 19.69 57.62
N LYS A 92 16.82 20.75 58.18
CA LYS A 92 17.55 21.89 58.78
C LYS A 92 16.82 22.36 60.04
N ALA A 93 17.03 21.63 61.14
CA ALA A 93 16.77 22.09 62.50
C ALA A 93 18.05 21.92 63.34
#